data_AF-A0AAC8Q2H9-F1
#
_entry.id   AF-A0AAC8Q2H9-F1
#
_cell.length_a   1.000
_cell.length_b   1.000
_cell.length_c   1.000
_cell.angle_alpha   90.00
_cell.angle_beta   90.00
_cell.angle_gamma   90.00
#
_symmetry.space_group_name_H-M   'P 1'
#
loop_
_entity.id
_entity.type
_entity.pdbx_description
1 polymer ?
#
loop_
_entity_poly.entity_id
_entity_poly.type
_entity_poly.pdbx_seq_one_letter_code
_entity_poly.pdbx_strand_id
1 'polypeptide(L)'
;MRRGIASQYGLQGSGKNPWILAQYRTKHDLTEEALAEQLGCTVETLRYLCLCRRPEGPKLEQQLLAIAERFPVSAEKLDAILREVSG
;
A
#
# COMPACT_ATOMS: atom_id res chain seq x y z
N MET A 1 -23.12 -24.66 -1.76
CA MET A 1 -22.54 -23.85 -2.86
C MET A 1 -22.33 -22.44 -2.36
N ARG A 2 -21.11 -21.93 -2.49
CA ARG A 2 -20.59 -20.70 -1.86
C ARG A 2 -21.26 -19.46 -2.49
N ARG A 3 -21.83 -18.58 -1.67
CA ARG A 3 -22.27 -17.23 -2.08
C ARG A 3 -21.71 -16.20 -1.11
N GLY A 4 -21.03 -15.20 -1.65
CA GLY A 4 -20.88 -13.89 -1.05
C GLY A 4 -19.47 -13.52 -0.56
N ILE A 5 -18.53 -13.25 -1.47
CA ILE A 5 -17.40 -12.35 -1.19
C ILE A 5 -17.13 -11.45 -2.39
N ALA A 6 -17.94 -10.39 -2.57
CA ALA A 6 -17.62 -9.35 -3.55
C ALA A 6 -18.39 -8.07 -3.23
N SER A 7 -17.92 -7.29 -2.26
CA SER A 7 -18.18 -5.84 -2.17
C SER A 7 -17.53 -5.27 -0.92
N GLN A 8 -16.33 -4.69 -1.02
CA GLN A 8 -15.90 -3.69 -0.03
C GLN A 8 -15.00 -2.55 -0.54
N TYR A 9 -14.67 -2.44 -1.84
CA TYR A 9 -13.87 -1.31 -2.32
C TYR A 9 -14.63 -0.45 -3.34
N GLY A 10 -15.72 0.15 -2.89
CA GLY A 10 -16.27 1.35 -3.50
C GLY A 10 -15.61 2.58 -2.87
N LEU A 11 -14.60 3.15 -3.52
CA LEU A 11 -14.02 4.43 -3.13
C LEU A 11 -13.86 5.32 -4.36
N GLN A 12 -14.91 6.10 -4.64
CA GLN A 12 -14.84 7.34 -5.41
C GLN A 12 -14.76 8.49 -4.39
N GLY A 13 -13.67 9.27 -4.39
CA GLY A 13 -13.53 10.44 -3.51
C GLY A 13 -12.11 10.99 -3.37
N SER A 14 -11.85 12.11 -4.07
CA SER A 14 -10.85 13.16 -3.83
C SER A 14 -9.82 13.00 -2.69
N GLY A 15 -8.53 12.82 -3.05
CA GLY A 15 -7.42 13.53 -2.40
C GLY A 15 -6.68 12.91 -1.19
N LYS A 16 -6.81 11.61 -0.91
CA LYS A 16 -6.00 10.89 0.11
C LYS A 16 -5.75 9.48 -0.43
N ASN A 17 -4.52 8.96 -0.43
CA ASN A 17 -4.09 7.87 -1.35
C ASN A 17 -3.90 6.48 -0.68
N PRO A 18 -4.98 5.69 -0.49
CA PRO A 18 -4.93 4.24 -0.23
C PRO A 18 -4.73 3.39 -1.50
N TRP A 19 -4.52 3.99 -2.67
CA TRP A 19 -4.63 3.28 -3.96
C TRP A 19 -3.41 2.48 -4.37
N ILE A 20 -2.19 2.87 -3.98
CA ILE A 20 -0.97 2.19 -4.46
C ILE A 20 -0.92 0.73 -4.00
N LEU A 21 -1.24 0.52 -2.72
CA LEU A 21 -1.28 -0.80 -2.09
C LEU A 21 -2.53 -1.57 -2.54
N ALA A 22 -3.67 -0.89 -2.70
CA ALA A 22 -4.88 -1.51 -3.24
C ALA A 22 -4.68 -2.00 -4.68
N GLN A 23 -4.04 -1.21 -5.53
CA GLN A 23 -3.73 -1.57 -6.92
C GLN A 23 -2.72 -2.73 -6.98
N TYR A 24 -1.68 -2.69 -6.14
CA TYR A 24 -0.73 -3.80 -6.04
C TYR A 24 -1.44 -5.09 -5.60
N ARG A 25 -2.34 -5.02 -4.60
CA ARG A 25 -3.15 -6.16 -4.18
C ARG A 25 -4.04 -6.71 -5.28
N THR A 26 -4.71 -5.84 -6.04
CA THR A 26 -5.54 -6.28 -7.17
C THR A 26 -4.70 -6.92 -8.27
N LYS A 27 -3.50 -6.40 -8.54
CA LYS A 27 -2.61 -6.92 -9.57
C LYS A 27 -2.05 -8.30 -9.22
N HIS A 28 -1.74 -8.54 -7.94
CA HIS A 28 -1.14 -9.78 -7.44
C HIS A 28 -2.13 -10.72 -6.74
N ASP A 29 -3.42 -10.40 -6.73
CA ASP A 29 -4.49 -11.11 -6.00
C ASP A 29 -4.14 -11.35 -4.51
N LEU A 30 -3.59 -10.33 -3.85
CA LEU A 30 -3.10 -10.41 -2.46
C LEU A 30 -4.14 -9.94 -1.44
N THR A 31 -4.22 -10.67 -0.33
CA THR A 31 -4.94 -10.22 0.88
C THR A 31 -4.15 -9.11 1.60
N GLU A 32 -4.82 -8.34 2.49
CA GLU A 32 -4.14 -7.33 3.31
C GLU A 32 -3.04 -7.96 4.17
N GLU A 33 -3.29 -9.18 4.67
CA GLU A 33 -2.36 -9.97 5.48
C GLU A 33 -1.11 -10.35 4.67
N ALA A 34 -1.29 -10.93 3.48
CA ALA A 34 -0.18 -11.32 2.63
C ALA A 34 0.67 -10.11 2.18
N LEU A 35 0.04 -8.98 1.91
CA LEU A 35 0.76 -7.75 1.60
C LEU A 35 1.52 -7.19 2.81
N ALA A 36 0.92 -7.26 4.01
CA ALA A 36 1.57 -6.83 5.24
C ALA A 36 2.79 -7.71 5.56
N GLU A 37 2.67 -9.03 5.41
CA GLU A 37 3.79 -9.97 5.53
C GLU A 37 4.89 -9.69 4.50
N GLN A 38 4.52 -9.46 3.23
CA GLN A 38 5.49 -9.06 2.21
C GLN A 38 6.21 -7.78 2.60
N LEU A 39 5.50 -6.78 3.09
CA LEU A 39 6.06 -5.50 3.54
C LEU A 39 6.82 -5.59 4.87
N GLY A 40 6.72 -6.72 5.57
CA GLY A 40 7.31 -6.93 6.89
C GLY A 40 6.63 -6.13 8.00
N CYS A 41 5.36 -5.75 7.80
CA CYS A 41 4.59 -4.91 8.71
C CYS A 41 3.30 -5.61 9.15
N THR A 42 2.58 -5.01 10.11
CA THR A 42 1.26 -5.50 10.51
C THR A 42 0.15 -4.96 9.61
N VAL A 43 -0.99 -5.65 9.53
CA VAL A 43 -2.16 -5.17 8.79
C VAL A 43 -2.63 -3.79 9.29
N GLU A 44 -2.53 -3.52 10.58
CA GLU A 44 -2.77 -2.17 11.13
C GLU A 44 -1.81 -1.15 10.56
N THR A 45 -0.51 -1.45 10.52
CA THR A 45 0.51 -0.57 9.91
C THR A 45 0.20 -0.33 8.44
N LEU A 46 -0.22 -1.37 7.71
CA LEU A 46 -0.63 -1.27 6.32
C LEU A 46 -1.82 -0.33 6.13
N ARG A 47 -2.81 -0.34 7.03
CA ARG A 47 -3.93 0.61 7.03
C ARG A 47 -3.48 2.03 7.34
N TYR A 48 -2.51 2.23 8.24
CA TYR A 48 -1.91 3.55 8.46
C TYR A 48 -1.13 4.05 7.25
N LEU A 49 -0.40 3.17 6.54
CA LEU A 49 0.30 3.50 5.31
C LEU A 49 -0.66 3.95 4.20
N CYS A 50 -1.85 3.35 4.12
CA CYS A 50 -2.93 3.79 3.22
C CYS A 50 -3.44 5.22 3.51
N LEU A 51 -3.19 5.76 4.71
CA LEU A 51 -3.53 7.13 5.07
C LEU A 51 -2.40 8.13 4.74
N CYS A 52 -1.17 7.63 4.54
CA CYS A 52 -0.05 8.48 4.17
C CYS A 52 -0.23 9.08 2.77
N ARG A 53 0.31 10.28 2.57
CA ARG A 53 0.36 10.88 1.24
C ARG A 53 1.30 10.03 0.37
N ARG A 54 0.92 9.81 -0.89
CA ARG A 54 1.75 9.10 -1.87
C ARG A 54 3.14 9.76 -1.95
N PRO A 55 4.23 9.01 -1.75
CA PRO A 55 5.58 9.49 -2.05
C PRO A 55 5.70 9.63 -3.57
N GLU A 56 6.18 10.79 -4.03
CA GLU A 56 6.24 11.13 -5.45
C GLU A 56 7.29 12.22 -5.73
N GLY A 57 7.73 12.27 -6.99
CA GLY A 57 8.68 13.27 -7.46
C GLY A 57 10.13 12.99 -7.01
N PRO A 58 11.00 14.02 -7.06
CA PRO A 58 12.44 13.86 -6.89
C PRO A 58 12.87 13.51 -5.46
N LYS A 59 11.93 13.47 -4.51
CA LYS A 59 12.18 13.15 -3.10
C LYS A 59 11.53 11.83 -2.67
N LEU A 60 11.15 10.98 -3.62
CA LEU A 60 10.49 9.71 -3.35
C LEU A 60 11.26 8.87 -2.33
N GLU A 61 12.58 8.71 -2.50
CA GLU A 61 13.43 7.96 -1.56
C GLU A 61 13.42 8.57 -0.15
N GLN A 62 13.52 9.89 -0.02
CA GLN A 62 13.47 10.56 1.29
C GLN A 62 12.10 10.44 1.96
N GLN A 63 11.03 10.49 1.16
CA GLN A 63 9.67 10.30 1.68
C GLN A 63 9.46 8.85 2.13
N LEU A 64 10.01 7.87 1.42
CA LEU A 64 9.97 6.47 1.78
C LEU A 64 10.76 6.16 3.05
N LEU A 65 11.95 6.76 3.20
CA LEU A 65 12.74 6.65 4.42
C LEU A 65 11.98 7.24 5.61
N ALA A 66 11.39 8.43 5.48
CA ALA A 66 10.60 9.04 6.55
C ALA A 66 9.36 8.21 6.95
N ILE A 67 8.81 7.44 6.01
CA ILE A 67 7.72 6.48 6.29
C ILE A 67 8.28 5.25 7.03
N ALA A 68 9.39 4.68 6.57
CA ALA A 68 10.04 3.53 7.20
C ALA A 68 10.63 3.85 8.59
N GLU A 69 10.95 5.11 8.87
CA GLU A 69 11.32 5.55 10.23
C GLU A 69 10.12 5.62 11.18
N ARG A 70 8.93 5.95 10.66
CA ARG A 70 7.70 6.10 11.48
C ARG A 70 6.91 4.81 11.60
N PHE A 71 7.04 3.90 10.65
CA PHE A 71 6.30 2.66 10.57
C PHE A 71 7.29 1.50 10.40
N PRO A 72 7.04 0.34 11.04
CA PRO A 72 7.87 -0.85 10.87
C PRO A 72 7.65 -1.47 9.49
N VAL A 73 8.15 -0.82 8.44
CA VAL A 73 8.00 -1.22 7.03
C VAL A 73 9.31 -1.05 6.30
N SER A 74 9.60 -1.95 5.35
CA SER A 74 10.80 -1.85 4.53
C SER A 74 10.64 -0.79 3.43
N ALA A 75 11.45 0.28 3.47
CA ALA A 75 11.48 1.32 2.44
C ALA A 75 11.76 0.75 1.03
N GLU A 76 12.69 -0.20 0.92
CA GLU A 76 13.06 -0.86 -0.33
C GLU A 76 11.88 -1.61 -0.98
N LYS A 77 11.07 -2.30 -0.17
CA LYS A 77 9.89 -3.02 -0.66
C LYS A 77 8.78 -2.07 -1.09
N LEU A 78 8.64 -0.96 -0.37
CA LEU A 78 7.73 0.12 -0.71
C LEU A 78 8.12 0.78 -2.05
N ASP A 79 9.41 1.03 -2.28
CA ASP A 79 9.93 1.52 -3.57
C ASP A 79 9.61 0.53 -4.70
N ALA A 80 9.87 -0.76 -4.50
CA ALA A 80 9.59 -1.79 -5.50
C ALA A 80 8.12 -1.81 -5.90
N ILE A 81 7.20 -1.77 -4.93
CA ILE A 81 5.75 -1.70 -5.18
C ILE A 81 5.37 -0.43 -5.95
N LEU A 82 5.92 0.73 -5.54
CA LEU A 82 5.65 2.02 -6.18
C LEU A 82 6.08 2.03 -7.65
N ARG A 83 7.27 1.49 -7.95
CA ARG A 83 7.80 1.39 -9.31
C ARG A 83 6.99 0.42 -10.17
N GLU A 84 6.47 -0.64 -9.58
CA GLU A 84 5.72 -1.65 -10.32
C GLU A 84 4.30 -1.21 -10.72
N VAL A 85 3.68 -0.31 -9.96
CA VAL A 85 2.33 0.21 -10.23
C VAL A 85 2.32 1.61 -10.84
N SER A 86 3.45 2.33 -10.80
CA SER A 86 3.61 3.64 -11.47
C SER A 86 4.35 3.56 -12.80
N GLY A 87 4.89 2.38 -13.13
CA GLY A 87 5.46 2.08 -14.45
C GLY A 87 4.41 1.77 -15.50
#